data_AF-A0A485B5J8-F1
#
_entry.id   AF-A0A485B5J8-F1
#
_cell.length_a   1.000
_cell.length_b   1.000
_cell.length_c   1.000
_cell.angle_alpha   90.00
_cell.angle_beta   90.00
_cell.angle_gamma   90.00
#
_symmetry.space_group_name_H-M   'P 1'
#
loop_
_entity.id
_entity.type
_entity.pdbx_description
1 polymer ?
#
loop_
_entity_poly.entity_id
_entity_poly.type
_entity_poly.pdbx_seq_one_letter_code
_entity_poly.pdbx_strand_id
1 'polypeptide(L)' 'MVKDLEHPIEVPVGKATLGRIMNVLGQPVDMKGDIGEEERWAIHRAAPSYERGCQASQELLETGIKVIDLMCPFAKGR' A
#
# COMPACT_ATOMS: atom_id res chain seq x y z
N MET A 1 -22.68 -17.49 17.74
CA MET A 1 -21.34 -17.77 18.32
C MET A 1 -20.35 -16.90 17.57
N VAL A 2 -19.57 -16.09 18.27
CA VAL A 2 -18.53 -15.22 17.70
C VAL A 2 -17.18 -15.83 18.05
N LYS A 3 -16.24 -15.81 17.11
CA LYS A 3 -14.86 -16.31 17.31
C LYS A 3 -13.89 -15.15 17.10
N ASP A 4 -12.97 -14.98 18.05
CA ASP A 4 -11.84 -14.07 17.90
C ASP A 4 -10.76 -14.72 17.03
N LEU A 5 -10.12 -13.93 16.19
CA LEU A 5 -9.02 -14.36 15.32
C LEU A 5 -7.65 -14.13 15.97
N GLU A 6 -7.58 -13.43 17.11
CA GLU A 6 -6.35 -13.10 17.86
C GLU A 6 -5.31 -12.28 17.07
N HIS A 7 -5.65 -11.86 15.85
CA HIS A 7 -4.86 -10.98 15.00
C HIS A 7 -5.75 -9.88 14.39
N PRO A 8 -5.19 -8.72 14.04
CA PRO A 8 -5.93 -7.66 13.36
C PRO A 8 -6.39 -8.10 11.96
N ILE A 9 -7.14 -7.24 11.27
CA ILE A 9 -7.49 -7.45 9.86
C ILE A 9 -6.21 -7.49 9.02
N GLU A 10 -6.04 -8.57 8.25
CA GLU A 10 -4.91 -8.78 7.35
C GLU A 10 -5.37 -8.87 5.90
N VAL A 11 -4.63 -8.20 5.01
CA VAL A 11 -4.94 -8.11 3.58
C VAL A 11 -3.82 -8.70 2.73
N PRO A 12 -4.12 -9.28 1.56
CA PRO A 12 -3.11 -9.79 0.65
C PRO A 12 -2.22 -8.65 0.15
N VAL A 13 -0.92 -8.91 0.06
CA VAL A 13 0.08 -7.95 -0.43
C VAL A 13 0.96 -8.59 -1.51
N GLY A 14 1.83 -7.77 -2.12
CA GLY A 14 2.77 -8.23 -3.15
C GLY A 14 2.26 -8.01 -4.58
N LYS A 15 3.07 -8.43 -5.55
CA LYS A 15 2.85 -8.14 -6.98
C LYS A 15 1.57 -8.77 -7.54
N ALA A 16 1.13 -9.89 -6.96
CA ALA A 16 -0.11 -10.58 -7.36
C ALA A 16 -1.37 -9.72 -7.19
N THR A 17 -1.32 -8.73 -6.29
CA THR A 17 -2.45 -7.81 -6.03
C THR A 17 -2.62 -6.73 -7.10
N LEU A 18 -1.62 -6.50 -7.95
CA LEU A 18 -1.64 -5.43 -8.96
C LEU A 18 -2.73 -5.71 -10.00
N GLY A 19 -3.60 -4.71 -10.23
CA GLY A 19 -4.72 -4.82 -11.18
C GLY A 19 -5.94 -5.58 -10.65
N ARG A 20 -5.93 -5.98 -9.37
CA ARG A 20 -7.08 -6.59 -8.69
C ARG A 20 -7.87 -5.54 -7.90
N ILE A 21 -9.17 -5.76 -7.75
CA ILE A 21 -10.03 -4.94 -6.87
C ILE A 21 -10.39 -5.77 -5.65
N MET A 22 -10.10 -5.24 -4.47
CA MET A 22 -10.36 -5.89 -3.18
C MET A 22 -11.17 -4.98 -2.25
N ASN A 23 -11.93 -5.60 -1.35
CA ASN A 23 -12.59 -4.89 -0.26
C ASN A 23 -11.64 -4.64 0.93
N VAL A 24 -12.13 -3.99 1.98
CA VAL A 24 -11.35 -3.65 3.19
C VAL A 24 -10.82 -4.88 3.94
N LEU A 25 -11.48 -6.04 3.79
CA LEU A 25 -11.05 -7.31 4.37
C LEU A 25 -10.05 -8.06 3.48
N GLY A 26 -9.63 -7.47 2.35
CA GLY A 26 -8.69 -8.07 1.41
C GLY A 26 -9.30 -9.13 0.50
N GLN A 27 -10.63 -9.24 0.42
CA GLN A 27 -11.30 -10.21 -0.44
C GLN A 27 -11.45 -9.65 -1.86
N PRO A 28 -11.16 -10.42 -2.92
CA PRO A 28 -11.36 -9.97 -4.29
C PRO A 28 -12.84 -9.79 -4.60
N VAL A 29 -13.19 -8.64 -5.19
CA VAL A 29 -14.57 -8.29 -5.60
C VAL A 29 -14.69 -8.09 -7.12
N ASP A 30 -13.64 -8.46 -7.86
CA ASP A 30 -13.52 -8.27 -9.31
C ASP A 30 -13.96 -9.51 -10.13
N MET A 31 -14.51 -10.55 -9.50
CA MET A 31 -14.95 -11.80 -10.13
C MET A 31 -13.87 -12.56 -10.92
N LYS A 32 -12.58 -12.26 -10.69
CA LYS A 32 -11.44 -12.91 -11.38
C LYS A 32 -10.85 -14.10 -10.62
N GLY A 33 -11.58 -14.67 -9.66
CA GLY A 33 -11.10 -15.75 -8.79
C GLY A 33 -10.11 -15.26 -7.74
N ASP A 34 -9.28 -16.18 -7.22
CA ASP A 34 -8.33 -15.90 -6.15
C ASP A 34 -7.19 -14.97 -6.60
N ILE A 35 -6.57 -14.25 -5.65
CA ILE A 35 -5.49 -13.29 -5.94
C ILE A 35 -4.15 -14.00 -6.19
N GLY A 36 -3.93 -15.15 -5.56
CA GLY A 36 -2.66 -15.87 -5.65
C GLY A 36 -1.56 -15.17 -4.86
N GLU A 37 -1.92 -14.54 -3.73
CA GLU A 37 -0.98 -13.90 -2.82
C GLU A 37 -0.05 -14.92 -2.16
N GLU A 38 1.20 -14.51 -1.92
CA GLU A 38 2.17 -15.29 -1.14
C GLU A 38 2.18 -14.85 0.34
N GLU A 39 1.76 -13.62 0.63
CA GLU A 39 1.85 -13.01 1.95
C GLU A 39 0.63 -12.11 2.24
N ARG A 40 0.25 -12.04 3.52
CA ARG A 40 -0.78 -11.15 4.05
C ARG A 40 -0.21 -10.26 5.14
N TRP A 41 -0.59 -8.98 5.15
CA TRP A 41 -0.12 -8.00 6.13
C TRP A 41 -1.27 -7.39 6.93
N ALA A 42 -1.03 -7.16 8.21
CA ALA A 42 -1.92 -6.40 9.08
C ALA A 42 -2.08 -4.95 8.59
N ILE A 43 -3.32 -4.46 8.58
CA ILE A 43 -3.61 -3.05 8.22
C ILE A 43 -3.13 -2.07 9.30
N HIS A 44 -3.00 -2.54 10.55
CA HIS A 44 -2.45 -1.77 11.65
C HIS A 44 -0.98 -2.14 11.88
N ARG A 45 -0.09 -1.20 11.58
CA ARG A 45 1.36 -1.32 11.84
C ARG A 45 1.92 -0.02 12.39
N ALA A 46 2.97 -0.12 13.20
CA ALA A 46 3.69 1.05 13.65
C ALA A 46 4.32 1.78 12.45
N ALA A 47 4.39 3.11 12.53
CA ALA A 47 5.16 3.89 11.57
C ALA A 47 6.65 3.46 11.60
N PRO A 48 7.38 3.59 10.48
CA PRO A 48 8.82 3.34 10.46
C PRO A 48 9.56 4.18 11.51
N SER A 49 10.65 3.65 12.07
CA SER A 49 11.51 4.40 12.99
C SER A 49 12.15 5.61 12.30
N TYR A 50 12.53 6.63 13.07
CA TYR A 50 13.21 7.82 12.57
C TYR A 50 14.46 7.47 11.72
N GLU A 51 15.29 6.54 12.22
CA GLU A 51 16.50 6.07 11.53
C GLU A 51 16.22 5.46 10.15
N ARG A 52 15.05 4.85 9.96
CA ARG A 52 14.65 4.20 8.70
C ARG A 52 13.85 5.14 7.79
N GLY A 53 13.03 6.03 8.36
CA GLY A 53 12.06 6.86 7.65
C GLY A 53 12.54 8.27 7.29
N CYS A 54 13.62 8.76 7.90
CA CYS A 54 14.14 10.11 7.67
C CYS A 54 15.31 10.17 6.68
N GLN A 55 15.38 9.24 5.73
CA GLN A 55 16.17 9.46 4.53
C GLN A 55 15.45 10.54 3.72
N ALA A 56 15.95 11.77 3.77
CA ALA A 56 15.46 12.84 2.92
C ALA A 56 15.69 12.45 1.46
N SER A 57 14.67 11.88 0.83
CA SER A 57 14.68 11.61 -0.60
C SER A 57 14.81 12.95 -1.33
N GLN A 58 15.96 13.18 -1.95
CA GLN A 58 16.19 14.32 -2.84
C GLN A 58 15.63 14.07 -4.25
N GLU A 59 15.02 12.89 -4.47
CA GLU A 59 14.46 12.52 -5.75
C GLU A 59 13.08 13.14 -5.96
N LEU A 60 12.88 13.76 -7.12
CA LEU A 60 11.59 14.26 -7.55
C LEU A 60 10.71 13.12 -8.09
N LEU A 61 9.43 13.17 -7.78
CA LEU A 61 8.38 12.35 -8.39
C LEU A 61 7.83 13.09 -9.61
N GLU A 62 8.27 12.68 -10.79
CA GLU A 62 7.79 13.26 -12.05
C GLU A 62 6.31 12.91 -12.27
N THR A 63 5.48 13.94 -12.40
CA THR A 63 4.03 13.76 -12.62
C THR A 63 3.67 13.78 -14.10
N GLY A 64 4.48 14.40 -14.94
CA GLY A 64 4.19 14.64 -16.36
C GLY A 64 3.25 15.83 -16.59
N ILE A 65 2.89 16.58 -15.54
CA ILE A 65 2.02 17.74 -15.59
C ILE A 65 2.88 19.00 -15.45
N LYS A 66 3.08 19.72 -16.55
CA LYS A 66 3.99 20.89 -16.65
C LYS A 66 3.86 21.90 -15.51
N VAL A 67 2.65 22.23 -15.09
CA VAL A 67 2.41 23.21 -14.01
C VAL A 67 2.88 22.67 -12.66
N ILE A 68 2.62 21.39 -12.37
CA ILE A 68 3.01 20.76 -11.11
C ILE A 68 4.53 20.61 -11.08
N ASP A 69 5.11 20.03 -12.14
CA ASP A 69 6.54 19.76 -12.18
C ASP A 69 7.41 21.04 -12.16
N LEU A 70 6.90 22.17 -12.68
CA LEU A 70 7.63 23.45 -12.70
C LEU A 70 7.40 24.31 -11.45
N MET A 71 6.16 24.39 -10.95
CA MET A 71 5.81 25.32 -9.87
C MET A 71 5.82 24.67 -8.49
N CYS A 72 5.50 23.37 -8.38
CA CYS A 72 5.39 22.65 -7.11
C CYS A 72 5.73 21.17 -7.30
N PRO A 73 7.01 20.84 -7.53
CA PRO A 73 7.42 19.46 -7.77
C PRO A 73 7.26 18.62 -6.50
N PHE A 74 6.75 17.40 -6.64
CA PHE A 74 6.62 16.45 -5.53
C PHE A 74 7.92 15.70 -5.29
N ALA A 75 8.29 15.49 -4.02
CA ALA A 75 9.42 14.64 -3.65
C ALA A 75 8.94 13.20 -3.44
N LYS A 76 9.71 12.21 -3.91
CA LYS A 76 9.37 10.80 -3.71
C LYS A 76 9.36 10.47 -2.20
N GLY A 77 8.28 9.85 -1.74
CA GLY A 77 8.13 9.44 -0.33
C GLY A 77 7.59 10.53 0.60
N ARG A 78 7.08 11.64 0.05
CA ARG A 78 6.34 12.70 0.75
C ARG A 78 4.88 12.70 0.36
#